data_AF-A0A8J7ACD3-F1
#
_entry.id   AF-A0A8J7ACD3-F1
#
_cell.length_a   1.000
_cell.length_b   1.000
_cell.length_c   1.000
_cell.angle_alpha   90.00
_cell.angle_beta   90.00
_cell.angle_gamma   90.00
#
_symmetry.space_group_name_H-M   'P 1'
#
loop_
_entity.id
_entity.type
_entity.pdbx_description
1 polymer ?
#
loop_
_entity_poly.entity_id
_entity_poly.type
_entity_poly.pdbx_seq_one_letter_code
_entity_poly.pdbx_strand_id
1 'polypeptide(L)'
;MSNFLEQQKQLKIQTGIRKVEDEIVDAIEQALKDKNSYGDLEESQFRNLVRVADTTESIAVIKNFLLYQVGRDKKWGRGQNSLAQRIINDIDDKIHNLAEKIQIDAEANQDDFKLIRIELTRRYLGYGARYLVYKNKGEF
;
A
#
# COMPACT_ATOMS: atom_id res chain seq x y z
N MET A 1 10.11 -33.92 3.93
CA MET A 1 11.00 -32.97 3.23
C MET A 1 10.26 -31.75 2.66
N SER A 2 9.01 -31.86 2.16
CA SER A 2 8.27 -30.70 1.61
C SER A 2 8.05 -29.54 2.59
N ASN A 3 7.81 -29.83 3.88
CA ASN A 3 7.54 -28.79 4.89
C ASN A 3 8.76 -27.89 5.14
N PHE A 4 9.99 -28.42 5.07
CA PHE A 4 11.20 -27.64 5.32
C PHE A 4 11.48 -26.63 4.19
N LEU A 5 11.30 -27.05 2.93
CA LEU A 5 11.49 -26.17 1.77
C LEU A 5 10.42 -25.05 1.77
N GLU A 6 9.17 -25.39 2.08
CA GLU A 6 8.09 -24.40 2.20
C GLU A 6 8.37 -23.40 3.32
N GLN A 7 8.86 -23.86 4.48
CA GLN A 7 9.26 -22.98 5.59
C GLN A 7 10.41 -22.04 5.20
N GLN A 8 11.41 -22.53 4.46
CA GLN A 8 12.50 -21.69 3.98
C GLN A 8 12.00 -20.61 3.01
N LYS A 9 11.11 -20.97 2.07
CA LYS A 9 10.48 -20.01 1.17
C LYS A 9 9.70 -18.94 1.94
N GLN A 10 8.84 -19.35 2.88
CA GLN A 10 8.07 -18.40 3.72
C GLN A 10 8.99 -17.48 4.52
N LEU A 11 10.12 -17.99 5.05
CA LEU A 11 11.11 -17.17 5.75
C LEU A 11 11.79 -16.16 4.80
N LYS A 12 12.14 -16.57 3.58
CA LYS A 12 12.69 -15.66 2.56
C LYS A 12 11.69 -14.55 2.22
N ILE A 13 10.42 -14.88 2.02
CA ILE A 13 9.34 -13.91 1.76
C ILE A 13 9.24 -12.91 2.92
N GLN A 14 9.10 -13.39 4.16
CA GLN A 14 8.98 -12.50 5.32
C GLN A 14 10.22 -11.61 5.50
N THR A 15 11.41 -12.13 5.22
CA THR A 15 12.65 -11.35 5.26
C THR A 15 12.68 -10.29 4.16
N GLY A 16 12.24 -10.64 2.94
CA GLY A 16 12.12 -9.71 1.83
C GLY A 16 11.16 -8.57 2.14
N ILE A 17 9.98 -8.88 2.71
CA ILE A 17 8.99 -7.87 3.13
C ILE A 17 9.59 -6.88 4.13
N ARG A 18 10.34 -7.37 5.14
CA ARG A 18 11.00 -6.49 6.13
C ARG A 18 12.09 -5.62 5.50
N LYS A 19 12.83 -6.14 4.53
CA LYS A 19 13.92 -5.39 3.88
C LYS A 19 13.43 -4.19 3.05
N VAL A 20 12.23 -4.29 2.49
CA VAL A 20 11.64 -3.21 1.66
C VAL A 20 10.74 -2.27 2.46
N GLU A 21 10.69 -2.42 3.79
CA GLU A 21 9.75 -1.70 4.65
C GLU A 21 10.01 -0.19 4.63
N ASP A 22 11.27 0.24 4.70
CA ASP A 22 11.64 1.66 4.61
C ASP A 22 11.24 2.26 3.26
N GLU A 23 11.43 1.54 2.15
CA GLU A 23 11.02 2.00 0.82
C GLU A 23 9.50 2.22 0.71
N ILE A 24 8.72 1.37 1.39
CA ILE A 24 7.26 1.46 1.45
C ILE A 24 6.82 2.65 2.30
N VAL A 25 7.45 2.86 3.46
CA VAL A 25 7.19 4.01 4.34
C VAL A 25 7.48 5.29 3.57
N ASP A 26 8.67 5.39 2.97
CA ASP A 26 9.07 6.56 2.19
C ASP A 26 8.08 6.84 1.06
N ALA A 27 7.63 5.82 0.32
CA ALA A 27 6.69 6.00 -0.77
C ALA A 27 5.37 6.65 -0.32
N ILE A 28 4.74 6.14 0.75
CA ILE A 28 3.46 6.70 1.22
C ILE A 28 3.63 8.08 1.86
N GLU A 29 4.74 8.30 2.57
CA GLU A 29 5.04 9.62 3.11
C GLU A 29 5.20 10.65 1.99
N GLN A 30 5.92 10.31 0.92
CA GLN A 30 6.06 11.18 -0.24
C GLN A 30 4.73 11.45 -0.94
N ALA A 31 3.85 10.44 -1.06
CA ALA A 31 2.50 10.64 -1.58
C ALA A 31 1.69 11.63 -0.74
N LEU A 32 1.81 11.58 0.60
CA LEU A 32 1.10 12.44 1.54
C LEU A 32 1.77 13.81 1.80
N LYS A 33 3.03 13.99 1.40
CA LYS A 33 3.74 15.27 1.54
C LYS A 33 3.14 16.37 0.66
N ASP A 34 2.65 16.02 -0.53
CA ASP A 34 2.00 16.96 -1.43
C ASP A 34 0.58 17.30 -0.96
N LYS A 35 0.46 18.35 -0.13
CA LYS A 35 -0.83 18.84 0.38
C LYS A 35 -1.79 19.32 -0.71
N ASN A 36 -1.31 19.61 -1.93
CA ASN A 36 -2.20 20.00 -3.04
C ASN A 36 -2.84 18.79 -3.71
N SER A 37 -2.35 17.58 -3.43
CA SER A 37 -2.87 16.35 -4.03
C SER A 37 -4.15 15.83 -3.35
N TYR A 38 -4.54 16.38 -2.20
CA TYR A 38 -5.76 16.01 -1.48
C TYR A 38 -6.39 17.22 -0.77
N GLY A 39 -7.64 17.09 -0.33
CA GLY A 39 -8.36 18.14 0.38
C GLY A 39 -8.25 17.98 1.90
N ASP A 40 -9.34 18.28 2.60
CA ASP A 40 -9.47 18.05 4.05
C ASP A 40 -9.67 16.55 4.33
N LEU A 41 -8.66 15.73 4.00
CA LEU A 41 -8.69 14.29 4.16
C LEU A 41 -8.63 13.93 5.65
N GLU A 42 -9.74 13.43 6.16
CA GLU A 42 -9.85 13.04 7.56
C GLU A 42 -9.21 11.67 7.81
N GLU A 43 -8.67 11.49 9.02
CA GLU A 43 -8.12 10.21 9.47
C GLU A 43 -9.14 9.07 9.36
N SER A 44 -10.42 9.36 9.62
CA SER A 44 -11.53 8.39 9.52
C SER A 44 -11.65 7.82 8.11
N GLN A 45 -11.42 8.63 7.09
CA GLN A 45 -11.55 8.25 5.69
C GLN A 45 -10.36 7.40 5.25
N PHE A 46 -9.15 7.77 5.66
CA PHE A 46 -7.97 6.95 5.40
C PHE A 46 -8.06 5.60 6.15
N ARG A 47 -8.55 5.59 7.40
CA ARG A 47 -8.82 4.34 8.14
C ARG A 47 -9.82 3.42 7.43
N ASN A 48 -10.81 3.98 6.72
CA ASN A 48 -11.72 3.16 5.92
C ASN A 48 -11.00 2.49 4.74
N LEU A 49 -10.06 3.18 4.09
CA LEU A 49 -9.21 2.56 3.06
C LEU A 49 -8.37 1.41 3.63
N VAL A 50 -7.73 1.61 4.79
CA VAL A 50 -6.98 0.54 5.48
C VAL A 50 -7.88 -0.65 5.77
N ARG A 51 -9.09 -0.42 6.32
CA ARG A 51 -10.05 -1.49 6.58
C ARG A 51 -10.45 -2.26 5.32
N VAL A 52 -10.62 -1.58 4.18
CA VAL A 52 -10.90 -2.25 2.91
C VAL A 52 -9.72 -3.14 2.52
N ALA A 53 -8.48 -2.66 2.63
CA ALA A 53 -7.29 -3.45 2.34
C ALA A 53 -7.14 -4.67 3.25
N ASP A 54 -7.50 -4.55 4.53
CA ASP A 54 -7.43 -5.64 5.51
C ASP A 54 -8.49 -6.73 5.28
N THR A 55 -9.59 -6.42 4.60
CA THR A 55 -10.75 -7.33 4.42
C THR A 55 -10.82 -7.96 3.03
N THR A 56 -9.84 -7.69 2.16
CA THR A 56 -9.79 -8.23 0.80
C THR A 56 -8.40 -8.74 0.45
N GLU A 57 -8.33 -9.74 -0.44
CA GLU A 57 -7.10 -10.18 -1.09
C GLU A 57 -6.94 -9.59 -2.50
N SER A 58 -7.91 -8.78 -2.95
CA SER A 58 -7.93 -8.21 -4.30
C SER A 58 -7.43 -6.76 -4.30
N ILE A 59 -6.27 -6.55 -4.93
CA ILE A 59 -5.74 -5.21 -5.24
C ILE A 59 -6.76 -4.39 -6.05
N ALA A 60 -7.50 -5.03 -6.96
CA ALA A 60 -8.51 -4.35 -7.77
C ALA A 60 -9.63 -3.75 -6.92
N VAL A 61 -10.04 -4.40 -5.82
CA VAL A 61 -11.05 -3.88 -4.88
C VAL A 61 -10.53 -2.62 -4.17
N ILE A 62 -9.28 -2.62 -3.73
CA ILE A 62 -8.64 -1.45 -3.10
C ILE A 62 -8.58 -0.28 -4.08
N LYS A 63 -8.12 -0.52 -5.31
CA LYS A 63 -8.08 0.51 -6.36
C LYS A 63 -9.47 1.04 -6.71
N ASN A 64 -10.47 0.16 -6.80
CA ASN A 64 -11.84 0.55 -7.08
C ASN A 64 -12.42 1.42 -5.96
N PHE A 65 -12.12 1.10 -4.69
CA PHE A 65 -12.49 1.95 -3.57
C PHE A 65 -11.91 3.36 -3.72
N LEU A 66 -10.62 3.49 -4.04
CA LEU A 66 -9.96 4.79 -4.28
C LEU A 66 -10.61 5.57 -5.43
N LEU A 67 -10.87 4.92 -6.56
CA LEU A 67 -11.55 5.54 -7.70
C LEU A 67 -12.96 6.04 -7.32
N TYR A 68 -13.71 5.24 -6.55
CA TYR A 68 -15.00 5.64 -6.02
C TYR A 68 -14.89 6.85 -5.06
N GLN A 69 -13.84 6.89 -4.22
CA GLN A 69 -13.59 8.05 -3.35
C GLN A 69 -13.36 9.33 -4.16
N VAL A 70 -12.58 9.26 -5.23
CA VAL A 70 -12.32 10.41 -6.13
C VAL A 70 -13.59 10.86 -6.84
N GLY A 71 -14.44 9.92 -7.26
CA GLY A 71 -15.70 10.24 -7.94
C GLY A 71 -16.74 10.91 -7.05
N ARG A 72 -16.71 10.64 -5.72
CA ARG A 72 -17.74 11.14 -4.79
C ARG A 72 -17.36 12.42 -4.06
N ASP A 73 -16.07 12.70 -3.85
CA ASP A 73 -15.60 13.83 -3.06
C ASP A 73 -14.19 14.29 -3.51
N LYS A 74 -13.85 15.56 -3.25
CA LYS A 74 -12.53 16.15 -3.52
C LYS A 74 -11.48 15.79 -2.47
N LYS A 75 -11.86 15.16 -1.35
CA LYS A 75 -10.94 14.91 -0.22
C LYS A 75 -9.74 14.04 -0.59
N TRP A 76 -9.86 13.16 -1.57
CA TRP A 76 -8.75 12.34 -2.08
C TRP A 76 -8.00 12.96 -3.26
N GLY A 77 -8.31 14.22 -3.58
CA GLY A 77 -7.81 14.95 -4.75
C GLY A 77 -8.71 14.80 -5.98
N ARG A 78 -8.32 15.45 -7.08
CA ARG A 78 -9.00 15.36 -8.38
C ARG A 78 -8.02 15.07 -9.51
N GLY A 79 -8.46 14.25 -10.45
CA GLY A 79 -7.72 13.95 -11.68
C GLY A 79 -6.40 13.20 -11.42
N GLN A 80 -5.48 13.33 -12.38
CA GLN A 80 -4.25 12.54 -12.45
C GLN A 80 -3.23 12.88 -11.35
N ASN A 81 -3.34 14.06 -10.73
CA ASN A 81 -2.43 14.50 -9.66
C ASN A 81 -3.01 14.26 -8.26
N SER A 82 -4.15 13.59 -8.15
CA SER A 82 -4.79 13.27 -6.88
C SER A 82 -3.98 12.29 -6.05
N LEU A 83 -4.09 12.39 -4.72
CA LEU A 83 -3.50 11.42 -3.79
C LEU A 83 -3.97 10.00 -4.11
N ALA A 84 -5.24 9.81 -4.41
CA ALA A 84 -5.77 8.50 -4.80
C ALA A 84 -5.07 7.95 -6.05
N GLN A 85 -4.84 8.77 -7.09
CA GLN A 85 -4.11 8.33 -8.27
C GLN A 85 -2.65 8.02 -7.95
N ARG A 86 -2.00 8.84 -7.11
CA ARG A 86 -0.62 8.57 -6.64
C ARG A 86 -0.53 7.22 -5.91
N ILE A 87 -1.45 6.94 -5.00
CA ILE A 87 -1.52 5.64 -4.28
C ILE A 87 -1.76 4.49 -5.27
N ILE A 88 -2.64 4.66 -6.26
CA ILE A 88 -2.88 3.66 -7.30
C ILE A 88 -1.60 3.37 -8.08
N ASN A 89 -0.86 4.41 -8.49
CA ASN A 89 0.39 4.26 -9.21
C ASN A 89 1.47 3.60 -8.33
N ASP A 90 1.57 3.96 -7.05
CA ASP A 90 2.49 3.30 -6.12
C ASP A 90 2.16 1.80 -5.98
N ILE A 91 0.87 1.43 -5.96
CA ILE A 91 0.43 0.03 -5.94
C ILE A 91 0.78 -0.70 -7.25
N ASP A 92 0.55 -0.06 -8.40
CA ASP A 92 0.73 -0.65 -9.71
C ASP A 92 2.20 -0.74 -10.15
N ASP A 93 3.04 0.19 -9.70
CA ASP A 93 4.45 0.25 -10.09
C ASP A 93 5.37 -0.15 -8.92
N LYS A 94 5.44 0.67 -7.87
CA LYS A 94 6.44 0.48 -6.80
C LYS A 94 6.22 -0.83 -6.04
N ILE A 95 5.01 -1.03 -5.52
CA ILE A 95 4.67 -2.22 -4.71
C ILE A 95 4.70 -3.47 -5.58
N HIS A 96 4.30 -3.37 -6.85
CA HIS A 96 4.41 -4.47 -7.80
C HIS A 96 5.87 -4.90 -7.98
N ASN A 97 6.77 -3.96 -8.26
CA ASN A 97 8.20 -4.24 -8.48
C ASN A 97 8.88 -4.79 -7.21
N LEU A 98 8.50 -4.30 -6.02
CA LEU A 98 9.00 -4.83 -4.76
C LEU A 98 8.51 -6.26 -4.52
N ALA A 99 7.24 -6.54 -4.78
CA ALA A 99 6.68 -7.87 -4.66
C ALA A 99 7.34 -8.85 -5.65
N GLU A 100 7.61 -8.42 -6.87
CA GLU A 100 8.26 -9.23 -7.91
C GLU A 100 9.69 -9.59 -7.50
N LYS A 101 10.47 -8.62 -6.99
CA LYS A 101 11.81 -8.89 -6.44
C LYS A 101 11.77 -9.93 -5.32
N ILE A 102 10.86 -9.78 -4.36
CA ILE A 102 10.73 -10.74 -3.25
C ILE A 102 10.32 -12.12 -3.77
N GLN A 103 9.40 -12.18 -4.74
CA GLN A 103 8.97 -13.43 -5.35
C GLN A 103 10.15 -14.16 -6.01
N ILE A 104 10.95 -13.44 -6.81
CA ILE A 104 12.12 -13.99 -7.51
C ILE A 104 13.15 -14.50 -6.49
N ASP A 105 13.51 -13.69 -5.51
CA ASP A 105 14.51 -14.05 -4.48
C ASP A 105 14.08 -15.25 -3.62
N ALA A 106 12.77 -15.37 -3.38
CA ALA A 106 12.18 -16.47 -2.63
C ALA A 106 11.89 -17.71 -3.46
N GLU A 107 12.03 -17.67 -4.79
CA GLU A 107 11.57 -18.72 -5.71
C GLU A 107 10.08 -19.05 -5.52
N ALA A 108 9.28 -18.01 -5.28
CA ALA A 108 7.88 -18.12 -4.93
C ALA A 108 6.96 -18.17 -6.16
N ASN A 109 5.79 -18.79 -6.00
CA ASN A 109 4.85 -18.96 -7.12
C ASN A 109 3.94 -17.72 -7.28
N GLN A 110 3.04 -17.77 -8.26
CA GLN A 110 2.15 -16.65 -8.57
C GLN A 110 1.12 -16.34 -7.47
N ASP A 111 0.73 -17.33 -6.67
CA ASP A 111 -0.20 -17.11 -5.57
C ASP A 111 0.53 -16.47 -4.38
N ASP A 112 1.76 -16.90 -4.09
CA ASP A 112 2.65 -16.21 -3.15
C ASP A 112 2.88 -14.75 -3.58
N PHE A 113 3.09 -14.48 -4.88
CA PHE A 113 3.22 -13.11 -5.39
C PHE A 113 1.99 -12.24 -5.09
N LYS A 114 0.77 -12.75 -5.29
CA LYS A 114 -0.45 -12.02 -4.95
C LYS A 114 -0.52 -11.71 -3.46
N LEU A 115 -0.14 -12.68 -2.61
CA LEU A 115 -0.11 -12.53 -1.15
C LEU A 115 0.96 -11.52 -0.69
N ILE A 116 2.14 -11.53 -1.30
CA ILE A 116 3.18 -10.52 -1.04
C ILE A 116 2.65 -9.14 -1.42
N ARG A 117 2.08 -9.01 -2.62
CA ARG A 117 1.61 -7.71 -3.12
C ARG A 117 0.51 -7.12 -2.24
N ILE A 118 -0.45 -7.93 -1.78
CA ILE A 118 -1.50 -7.45 -0.86
C ILE A 118 -0.93 -7.08 0.51
N GLU A 119 0.03 -7.84 1.05
CA GLU A 119 0.65 -7.56 2.34
C GLU A 119 1.46 -6.25 2.30
N LEU A 120 2.26 -6.04 1.25
CA LEU A 120 2.96 -4.76 1.05
C LEU A 120 1.98 -3.58 0.90
N THR A 121 0.85 -3.78 0.21
CA THR A 121 -0.20 -2.76 0.07
C THR A 121 -0.83 -2.42 1.43
N ARG A 122 -1.13 -3.41 2.27
CA ARG A 122 -1.68 -3.19 3.62
C ARG A 122 -0.70 -2.41 4.49
N ARG A 123 0.59 -2.77 4.44
CA ARG A 123 1.67 -2.04 5.14
C ARG A 123 1.76 -0.59 4.69
N TYR A 124 1.87 -0.37 3.37
CA TYR A 124 1.90 0.95 2.75
C TYR A 124 0.74 1.84 3.25
N LEU A 125 -0.49 1.33 3.20
CA LEU A 125 -1.67 2.06 3.67
C LEU A 125 -1.66 2.25 5.19
N GLY A 126 -1.26 1.23 5.97
CA GLY A 126 -1.15 1.33 7.41
C GLY A 126 -0.16 2.40 7.87
N TYR A 127 1.00 2.52 7.20
CA TYR A 127 1.97 3.60 7.42
C TYR A 127 1.39 4.96 7.03
N GLY A 128 0.68 5.05 5.89
CA GLY A 128 -0.01 6.27 5.48
C GLY A 128 -1.03 6.77 6.49
N ALA A 129 -1.80 5.86 7.09
CA ALA A 129 -2.76 6.23 8.13
C ALA A 129 -2.08 6.86 9.35
N ARG A 130 -0.92 6.32 9.78
CA ARG A 130 -0.11 6.88 10.88
C ARG A 130 0.49 8.24 10.50
N TYR A 131 1.06 8.35 9.31
CA TYR A 131 1.68 9.59 8.84
C TYR A 131 0.64 10.71 8.67
N LEU A 132 -0.56 10.40 8.15
CA LEU A 132 -1.64 11.37 8.04
C LEU A 132 -2.05 11.94 9.41
N VAL A 133 -2.05 11.14 10.48
CA VAL A 133 -2.30 11.64 11.85
C VAL A 133 -1.24 12.67 12.23
N TYR A 134 0.04 12.41 11.96
CA TYR A 134 1.11 13.38 12.18
C TYR A 134 0.90 14.66 11.34
N LYS A 135 0.59 14.55 10.05
CA LYS A 135 0.30 15.71 9.18
C LYS A 135 -0.88 16.55 9.69
N ASN A 136 -1.92 15.90 10.21
CA ASN A 136 -3.16 16.55 10.65
C ASN A 136 -3.12 17.06 12.09
N LYS A 137 -2.15 16.66 12.92
CA LYS A 137 -2.11 17.04 14.34
C LYS A 137 -0.75 17.51 14.85
N GLY A 138 0.34 17.12 14.19
CA GLY A 138 1.72 17.30 14.65
C GLY A 138 2.60 18.18 13.76
N GLU A 139 2.11 18.65 12.60
CA GLU A 139 2.80 19.68 11.79
C GLU A 139 2.46 21.13 12.21
N PHE A 140 1.78 21.31 13.34
CA PHE A 140 1.42 22.62 13.91
C PHE A 140 2.46 23.11 14.91
#